data_AF-A0A660MA03-F1
#
_entry.id   AF-A0A660MA03-F1
#
_cell.length_a   1.000
_cell.length_b   1.000
_cell.length_c   1.000
_cell.angle_alpha   90.00
_cell.angle_beta   90.00
_cell.angle_gamma   90.00
#
_symmetry.space_group_name_H-M   'P 1'
#
loop_
_entity.id
_entity.type
_entity.pdbx_description
1 polymer ?
#
loop_
_entity_poly.entity_id
_entity_poly.type
_entity_poly.pdbx_seq_one_letter_code
_entity_poly.pdbx_strand_id
1 'polypeptide(L)'
;MSGKTETTVKAILEARDNNGTCKHCGRKIQLYKYKITPAMVYMLKDMGRITARQAAEHQSNPRHVDSGEIDRPFSVRTQMTKLRLHGLVAKVKDAKGKHIPRTWIVTKKGWKFLAGKPVQARVTVYNNTVLGHSGGLCVIDQIAGVSGDYIAEPITEDESKQLAGLKGEKAKAKAKELGL
;
A
#
# COMPACT_ATOMS: atom_id res chain seq x y z
N MET A 1 -6.01 -22.49 -7.19
CA MET A 1 -5.69 -21.52 -6.10
C MET A 1 -4.46 -21.93 -5.26
N SER A 2 -3.68 -22.96 -5.61
CA SER A 2 -2.58 -23.48 -4.76
C SER A 2 -1.28 -22.66 -4.79
N GLY A 3 -0.92 -22.01 -5.90
CA GLY A 3 0.40 -21.36 -6.04
C GLY A 3 0.67 -20.15 -5.11
N LYS A 4 -0.37 -19.47 -4.59
CA LYS A 4 -0.18 -18.30 -3.69
C LYS A 4 0.16 -18.71 -2.26
N THR A 5 -0.44 -19.78 -1.77
CA THR A 5 -0.16 -20.35 -0.45
C THR A 5 1.25 -20.90 -0.41
N GLU A 6 1.66 -21.59 -1.48
CA GLU A 6 3.00 -22.15 -1.66
C GLU A 6 4.10 -21.07 -1.69
N THR A 7 3.86 -19.96 -2.39
CA THR A 7 4.81 -18.82 -2.43
C THR A 7 4.94 -18.13 -1.05
N THR A 8 3.84 -18.04 -0.31
CA THR A 8 3.82 -17.43 1.03
C THR A 8 4.57 -18.30 2.03
N VAL A 9 4.28 -19.60 2.03
CA VAL A 9 4.95 -20.59 2.87
C VAL A 9 6.44 -20.64 2.52
N LYS A 10 6.80 -20.66 1.24
CA LYS A 10 8.20 -20.62 0.79
C LYS A 10 8.94 -19.38 1.28
N ALA A 11 8.36 -18.18 1.16
CA ALA A 11 9.01 -16.95 1.62
C ALA A 11 9.20 -16.92 3.15
N ILE A 12 8.24 -17.47 3.90
CA ILE A 12 8.31 -17.58 5.37
C ILE A 12 9.35 -18.62 5.78
N LEU A 13 9.39 -19.77 5.11
CA LEU A 13 10.39 -20.83 5.34
C LEU A 13 11.80 -20.33 4.97
N GLU A 14 11.98 -19.70 3.81
CA GLU A 14 13.26 -19.10 3.43
C GLU A 14 13.73 -18.00 4.41
N ALA A 15 12.80 -17.22 4.96
CA ALA A 15 13.13 -16.25 6.00
C ALA A 15 13.58 -16.95 7.30
N ARG A 16 12.90 -18.03 7.69
CA ARG A 16 13.24 -18.80 8.90
C ARG A 16 14.60 -19.48 8.76
N ASP A 17 14.84 -20.16 7.64
CA ASP A 17 16.01 -21.03 7.43
C ASP A 17 17.31 -20.24 7.17
N ASN A 18 17.18 -18.93 6.90
CA ASN A 18 18.30 -18.07 6.54
C ASN A 18 18.42 -16.83 7.44
N ASN A 19 17.93 -16.88 8.68
CA ASN A 19 17.95 -15.75 9.63
C ASN A 19 17.45 -14.42 9.01
N GLY A 20 16.38 -14.50 8.22
CA GLY A 20 15.75 -13.35 7.57
C GLY A 20 16.58 -12.75 6.43
N THR A 21 17.55 -13.47 5.86
CA THR A 21 18.46 -12.97 4.82
C THR A 21 18.52 -13.93 3.63
N CYS A 22 18.51 -13.43 2.40
CA CYS A 22 18.64 -14.28 1.22
C CYS A 22 20.08 -14.80 1.08
N LYS A 23 20.26 -16.12 1.01
CA LYS A 23 21.59 -16.77 0.85
C LYS A 23 22.30 -16.43 -0.46
N HIS A 24 21.56 -16.08 -1.52
CA HIS A 24 22.15 -15.78 -2.83
C HIS A 24 22.57 -14.32 -3.00
N CYS A 25 21.81 -13.37 -2.46
CA CYS A 25 22.05 -11.93 -2.69
C CYS A 25 22.26 -11.11 -1.42
N GLY A 26 22.25 -11.74 -0.23
CA GLY A 26 22.48 -11.09 1.05
C GLY A 26 21.38 -10.10 1.49
N ARG A 27 20.30 -9.94 0.72
CA ARG A 27 19.22 -9.01 1.06
C ARG A 27 18.33 -9.55 2.17
N LYS A 28 17.86 -8.67 3.07
CA LYS A 28 16.86 -9.05 4.07
C LYS A 28 15.55 -9.45 3.41
N ILE A 29 15.00 -10.59 3.82
CA ILE A 29 13.69 -11.10 3.41
C ILE A 29 12.64 -10.35 4.22
N GLN A 30 11.94 -9.41 3.57
CA GLN A 30 10.94 -8.56 4.22
C GLN A 30 9.56 -8.79 3.62
N LEU A 31 8.60 -9.10 4.48
CA LEU A 31 7.18 -9.14 4.15
C LEU A 31 6.56 -7.78 4.45
N TYR A 32 6.02 -7.15 3.42
CA TYR A 32 5.40 -5.84 3.55
C TYR A 32 3.89 -5.99 3.71
N LYS A 33 3.32 -5.30 4.70
CA LYS A 33 1.88 -5.21 4.90
C LYS A 33 1.41 -3.80 4.58
N TYR A 34 0.70 -3.61 3.48
CA TYR A 34 0.20 -2.30 3.07
C TYR A 34 -1.27 -2.16 3.42
N LYS A 35 -1.61 -1.14 4.20
CA LYS A 35 -2.99 -0.71 4.50
C LYS A 35 -3.41 0.35 3.47
N ILE A 36 -4.69 0.39 3.11
CA ILE A 36 -5.24 1.51 2.33
C ILE A 36 -5.21 2.77 3.20
N THR A 37 -4.57 3.83 2.70
CA THR A 37 -4.44 5.11 3.40
C THR A 37 -5.28 6.22 2.74
N PRO A 38 -5.55 7.34 3.44
CA PRO A 38 -6.22 8.50 2.84
C PRO A 38 -5.51 9.01 1.58
N ALA A 39 -4.18 9.05 1.57
CA ALA A 39 -3.39 9.43 0.40
C ALA A 39 -3.68 8.54 -0.84
N MET A 40 -3.85 7.23 -0.63
CA MET A 40 -4.23 6.31 -1.71
C MET A 40 -5.65 6.58 -2.20
N VAL A 41 -6.57 6.92 -1.29
CA VAL A 41 -7.95 7.28 -1.65
C VAL A 41 -7.99 8.58 -2.45
N TYR A 42 -7.24 9.62 -2.04
CA TYR A 42 -7.16 10.87 -2.80
C TYR A 42 -6.59 10.66 -4.20
N MET A 43 -5.51 9.88 -4.31
CA MET A 43 -4.95 9.49 -5.62
C MET A 43 -5.98 8.78 -6.50
N LEU A 44 -6.74 7.84 -5.95
CA LEU A 44 -7.75 7.10 -6.70
C LEU A 44 -8.91 8.01 -7.13
N LYS A 45 -9.33 8.95 -6.27
CA LYS A 45 -10.35 9.96 -6.60
C LYS A 45 -9.87 10.89 -7.72
N ASP A 46 -8.62 11.35 -7.66
CA ASP A 46 -8.02 12.21 -8.68
C ASP A 46 -7.93 11.48 -10.03
N MET A 47 -7.53 10.20 -10.05
CA MET A 47 -7.58 9.38 -11.26
C MET A 47 -9.00 9.21 -11.82
N GLY A 48 -10.00 9.02 -10.95
CA GLY A 48 -11.40 8.92 -11.33
C GLY A 48 -11.92 10.21 -11.98
N ARG A 49 -11.57 11.37 -11.42
CA ARG A 49 -11.89 12.70 -11.97
C ARG A 49 -11.24 12.92 -13.33
N ILE A 50 -9.95 12.63 -13.47
CA ILE A 50 -9.24 12.74 -14.76
C ILE A 50 -9.89 11.84 -15.81
N THR A 51 -10.18 10.58 -15.45
CA THR A 51 -10.86 9.64 -16.36
C THR A 51 -12.23 10.17 -16.81
N ALA A 52 -13.02 10.74 -15.90
CA ALA A 52 -14.32 11.32 -16.24
C ALA A 52 -14.19 12.54 -17.17
N ARG A 53 -13.22 13.42 -16.90
CA ARG A 53 -12.90 14.58 -17.75
C ARG A 53 -12.49 14.15 -19.16
N GLN A 54 -11.53 13.24 -19.29
CA GLN A 54 -11.05 12.75 -20.58
C GLN A 54 -12.18 12.10 -21.41
N ALA A 55 -13.12 11.42 -20.75
CA ALA A 55 -14.31 10.85 -21.40
C ALA A 55 -15.26 11.94 -21.92
N ALA A 56 -15.49 13.00 -21.14
CA ALA A 56 -16.32 14.14 -21.55
C ALA A 56 -15.68 14.95 -22.70
N GLU A 57 -14.34 15.01 -22.75
CA GLU A 57 -13.56 15.66 -23.81
C GLU A 57 -13.37 14.79 -25.07
N HIS A 58 -14.01 13.62 -25.15
CA HIS A 58 -13.88 12.69 -26.27
C HIS A 58 -12.43 12.30 -26.63
N GLN A 59 -11.55 12.22 -25.63
CA GLN A 59 -10.17 11.78 -25.86
C GLN A 59 -10.14 10.34 -26.38
N SER A 60 -9.15 10.03 -27.22
CA SER A 60 -9.01 8.71 -27.87
C SER A 60 -8.82 7.54 -26.89
N ASN A 61 -8.26 7.80 -25.70
CA ASN A 61 -8.07 6.81 -24.65
C ASN A 61 -8.50 7.37 -23.28
N PRO A 62 -9.81 7.53 -23.03
CA PRO A 62 -10.32 8.35 -21.94
C PRO A 62 -10.12 7.75 -20.55
N ARG A 63 -9.46 6.59 -20.46
CA ARG A 63 -9.19 5.85 -19.20
C ARG A 63 -7.70 5.77 -18.88
N HIS A 64 -6.85 6.34 -19.73
CA HIS A 64 -5.41 6.35 -19.52
C HIS A 64 -5.02 7.61 -18.75
N VAL A 65 -4.67 7.42 -17.49
CA VAL A 65 -4.22 8.52 -16.63
C VAL A 65 -2.70 8.54 -16.59
N ASP A 66 -2.10 9.63 -17.08
CA ASP A 66 -0.69 9.91 -16.83
C ASP A 66 -0.53 10.44 -15.40
N SER A 67 0.31 9.76 -14.59
CA SER A 67 0.64 10.22 -13.23
C SER A 67 1.31 11.61 -13.18
N GLY A 68 1.78 12.15 -14.31
CA GLY A 68 2.24 13.54 -14.46
C GLY A 68 1.12 14.57 -14.38
N GLU A 69 -0.12 14.22 -14.76
CA GLU A 69 -1.30 15.10 -14.68
C GLU A 69 -1.87 15.21 -13.26
N ILE A 70 -1.42 14.34 -12.36
CA ILE A 70 -1.86 14.35 -10.97
C ILE A 70 -1.03 15.39 -10.22
N ASP A 71 -1.63 16.53 -9.92
CA ASP A 71 -1.03 17.62 -9.15
C ASP A 71 -0.89 17.26 -7.66
N ARG A 72 0.09 16.40 -7.39
CA ARG A 72 0.44 15.92 -6.05
C ARG A 72 1.96 15.75 -5.93
N PRO A 73 2.53 15.93 -4.72
CA PRO A 73 3.93 15.66 -4.46
C PRO A 73 4.34 14.25 -4.90
N PHE A 74 5.61 14.08 -5.30
CA PHE A 74 6.14 12.78 -5.71
C PHE A 74 5.92 11.68 -4.65
N SER A 75 6.06 12.01 -3.36
CA SER A 75 5.80 11.11 -2.24
C SER A 75 4.38 10.53 -2.22
N VAL A 76 3.41 11.27 -2.73
CA VAL A 76 2.01 10.84 -2.86
C VAL A 76 1.82 10.03 -4.15
N ARG A 77 2.44 10.46 -5.26
CA ARG A 77 2.39 9.73 -6.53
C ARG A 77 3.01 8.32 -6.44
N THR A 78 4.03 8.13 -5.60
CA THR A 78 4.62 6.80 -5.35
C THR A 78 3.64 5.78 -4.72
N GLN A 79 2.52 6.24 -4.15
CA GLN A 79 1.46 5.36 -3.63
C GLN A 79 0.72 4.60 -4.75
N MET A 80 0.90 4.97 -6.02
CA MET A 80 0.31 4.29 -7.18
C MET A 80 0.68 2.80 -7.23
N THR A 81 1.92 2.47 -6.86
CA THR A 81 2.38 1.08 -6.77
C THR A 81 1.61 0.31 -5.69
N LYS A 82 1.29 0.96 -4.56
CA LYS A 82 0.48 0.34 -3.50
C LYS A 82 -0.97 0.18 -3.94
N LEU A 83 -1.56 1.16 -4.62
CA LEU A 83 -2.89 1.03 -5.23
C LEU A 83 -2.95 -0.18 -6.18
N ARG A 84 -1.87 -0.44 -6.94
CA ARG A 84 -1.74 -1.62 -7.81
C ARG A 84 -1.72 -2.91 -7.01
N LEU A 85 -0.99 -2.94 -5.88
CA LEU A 85 -0.94 -4.11 -4.99
C LEU A 85 -2.30 -4.42 -4.36
N HIS A 86 -3.13 -3.40 -4.09
CA HIS A 86 -4.53 -3.59 -3.70
C HIS A 86 -5.45 -3.96 -4.88
N GLY A 87 -4.95 -3.94 -6.12
CA GLY A 87 -5.70 -4.21 -7.34
C GLY A 87 -6.69 -3.10 -7.73
N LEU A 88 -6.53 -1.90 -7.19
CA LEU A 88 -7.41 -0.75 -7.46
C LEU A 88 -7.03 -0.02 -8.75
N VAL A 89 -5.74 -0.06 -9.11
CA VAL A 89 -5.21 0.47 -10.37
C VAL A 89 -4.35 -0.58 -11.07
N ALA A 90 -4.16 -0.43 -12.36
CA ALA A 90 -3.29 -1.29 -13.16
C ALA A 90 -2.39 -0.45 -14.07
N LYS A 91 -1.24 -1.04 -14.43
CA LYS A 91 -0.33 -0.49 -15.44
C LYS A 91 -0.97 -0.65 -16.82
N VAL A 92 -0.98 0.41 -17.60
CA VAL A 92 -1.37 0.32 -19.02
C VAL A 92 -0.22 -0.28 -19.81
N LYS A 93 -0.52 -1.24 -20.68
CA LYS A 93 0.49 -1.90 -21.50
C LYS A 93 0.31 -1.51 -22.97
N ASP A 94 1.42 -1.41 -23.69
CA ASP A 94 1.42 -1.28 -25.14
C ASP A 94 1.00 -2.60 -25.80
N ALA A 95 0.90 -2.60 -27.14
CA ALA A 95 0.56 -3.78 -27.93
C ALA A 95 1.58 -4.93 -27.76
N LYS A 96 2.81 -4.64 -27.31
CA LYS A 96 3.87 -5.63 -27.04
C LYS A 96 3.85 -6.12 -25.58
N GLY A 97 2.87 -5.70 -24.78
CA GLY A 97 2.72 -6.07 -23.38
C GLY A 97 3.65 -5.33 -22.42
N LYS A 98 4.41 -4.33 -22.88
CA LYS A 98 5.31 -3.51 -22.07
C LYS A 98 4.53 -2.37 -21.41
N HIS A 99 4.84 -2.07 -20.15
CA HIS A 99 4.23 -0.95 -19.43
C HIS A 99 4.57 0.38 -20.11
N ILE A 100 3.55 1.16 -20.45
CA ILE A 100 3.71 2.54 -20.92
C ILE A 100 4.10 3.42 -19.71
N PRO A 101 5.26 4.10 -19.73
CA PRO A 101 5.73 4.87 -18.59
C PRO A 101 4.69 5.86 -18.08
N ARG A 102 4.58 5.96 -16.74
CA ARG A 102 3.64 6.86 -16.03
C ARG A 102 2.14 6.65 -16.30
N THR A 103 1.75 5.74 -17.19
CA THR A 103 0.35 5.54 -17.56
C THR A 103 -0.30 4.43 -16.73
N TRP A 104 -1.46 4.75 -16.16
CA TRP A 104 -2.24 3.88 -15.29
C TRP A 104 -3.72 3.92 -15.66
N ILE A 105 -4.45 2.88 -15.25
CA ILE A 105 -5.90 2.78 -15.40
C ILE A 105 -6.54 2.34 -14.10
N VAL A 106 -7.70 2.90 -13.77
CA VAL A 106 -8.53 2.45 -12.64
C VAL A 106 -9.19 1.12 -13.01
N THR A 107 -9.00 0.08 -12.19
CA THR A 107 -9.57 -1.25 -12.48
C THR A 107 -11.07 -1.30 -12.16
N LYS A 108 -11.75 -2.37 -12.60
CA LYS A 108 -13.13 -2.65 -12.17
C LYS A 108 -13.29 -2.65 -10.64
N LYS A 109 -12.28 -3.15 -9.91
CA LYS A 109 -12.26 -3.13 -8.44
C LYS A 109 -12.08 -1.71 -7.90
N GLY A 110 -11.22 -0.90 -8.53
CA GLY A 110 -11.04 0.52 -8.20
C GLY A 110 -12.34 1.31 -8.34
N TRP A 111 -13.07 1.13 -9.45
CA TRP A 111 -14.38 1.77 -9.65
C TRP A 111 -15.43 1.33 -8.64
N LYS A 112 -15.50 0.02 -8.31
CA LYS A 112 -16.37 -0.47 -7.25
C LYS A 112 -16.05 0.19 -5.90
N PHE A 113 -14.77 0.33 -5.57
CA PHE A 113 -14.34 0.99 -4.34
C PHE A 113 -14.68 2.48 -4.31
N LEU A 114 -14.48 3.19 -5.43
CA LEU A 114 -14.93 4.59 -5.59
C LEU A 114 -16.45 4.73 -5.41
N ALA A 115 -17.23 3.73 -5.80
CA ALA A 115 -18.68 3.65 -5.58
C ALA A 115 -19.07 3.14 -4.17
N GLY A 116 -18.15 3.17 -3.20
CA GLY A 116 -18.42 2.80 -1.81
C GLY A 116 -18.46 1.29 -1.54
N LYS A 117 -18.18 0.43 -2.53
CA LYS A 117 -18.17 -1.03 -2.30
C LYS A 117 -16.93 -1.47 -1.50
N PRO A 118 -17.07 -2.44 -0.59
CA PRO A 118 -15.99 -2.86 0.28
C PRO A 118 -14.82 -3.53 -0.46
N VAL A 119 -13.60 -3.27 -0.02
CA VAL A 119 -12.37 -3.93 -0.47
C VAL A 119 -11.49 -4.32 0.71
N GLN A 120 -10.57 -5.26 0.48
CA GLN A 120 -9.60 -5.70 1.49
C GLN A 120 -8.74 -4.54 2.01
N ALA A 121 -8.77 -4.32 3.32
CA ALA A 121 -8.13 -3.19 3.98
C ALA A 121 -6.60 -3.26 3.95
N ARG A 122 -6.04 -4.48 3.95
CA ARG A 122 -4.59 -4.71 3.94
C ARG A 122 -4.18 -5.82 2.96
N VAL A 123 -3.06 -5.62 2.28
CA VAL A 123 -2.38 -6.65 1.45
C VAL A 123 -1.02 -6.99 2.03
N THR A 124 -0.69 -8.27 2.04
CA THR A 124 0.65 -8.77 2.36
C THR A 124 1.40 -9.02 1.06
N VAL A 125 2.62 -8.50 0.95
CA VAL A 125 3.40 -8.45 -0.29
C VAL A 125 4.82 -8.91 -0.02
N TYR A 126 5.31 -9.75 -0.92
CA TYR A 126 6.71 -10.17 -0.98
C TYR A 126 7.19 -10.07 -2.42
N ASN A 127 8.37 -9.48 -2.64
CA ASN A 127 8.96 -9.31 -3.97
C ASN A 127 7.94 -8.81 -5.04
N ASN A 128 7.24 -7.72 -4.73
CA ASN A 128 6.18 -7.13 -5.57
C ASN A 128 4.99 -8.04 -5.93
N THR A 129 4.85 -9.16 -5.24
CA THR A 129 3.79 -10.16 -5.41
C THR A 129 2.86 -10.17 -4.20
N VAL A 130 1.55 -10.11 -4.44
CA VAL A 130 0.55 -10.18 -3.38
C VAL A 130 0.42 -11.63 -2.91
N LEU A 131 0.72 -11.85 -1.64
CA LEU A 131 0.67 -13.14 -0.97
C LEU A 131 -0.70 -13.40 -0.35
N GLY A 132 -1.33 -12.36 0.21
CA GLY A 132 -2.61 -12.51 0.90
C GLY A 132 -3.22 -11.17 1.31
N HIS A 133 -4.38 -11.27 1.96
CA HIS A 133 -5.15 -10.13 2.47
C HIS A 133 -5.39 -10.28 3.97
N SER A 134 -5.50 -9.18 4.70
CA SER A 134 -5.80 -9.18 6.14
C SER A 134 -6.50 -7.88 6.55
N GLY A 135 -6.94 -7.80 7.81
CA GLY A 135 -7.54 -6.57 8.35
C GLY A 135 -8.97 -6.32 7.89
N GLY A 136 -9.66 -7.33 7.37
CA GLY A 136 -11.06 -7.26 6.97
C GLY A 136 -11.32 -6.40 5.72
N LEU A 137 -12.58 -6.00 5.58
CA LEU A 137 -13.04 -5.14 4.50
C LEU A 137 -13.15 -3.69 4.99
N CYS A 138 -12.88 -2.76 4.08
CA CYS A 138 -13.04 -1.32 4.29
C CYS A 138 -13.78 -0.70 3.11
N VAL A 139 -14.53 0.37 3.38
CA VAL A 139 -15.16 1.21 2.35
C VAL A 139 -14.46 2.56 2.27
N ILE A 140 -14.63 3.26 1.14
CA ILE A 140 -13.89 4.50 0.86
C ILE A 140 -14.18 5.61 1.88
N ASP A 141 -15.41 5.69 2.39
CA ASP A 141 -15.84 6.76 3.31
C ASP A 141 -15.21 6.64 4.70
N GLN A 142 -15.00 5.40 5.17
CA GLN A 142 -14.28 5.10 6.42
C GLN A 142 -12.82 5.56 6.39
N ILE A 143 -12.25 5.77 5.20
CA ILE A 143 -10.85 6.15 5.02
C ILE A 143 -10.72 7.63 4.64
N ALA A 144 -11.68 8.15 3.86
CA ALA A 144 -11.67 9.55 3.41
C ALA A 144 -12.03 10.54 4.53
N GLY A 145 -12.80 10.11 5.54
CA GLY A 145 -13.18 10.94 6.70
C GLY A 145 -12.14 10.97 7.83
N VAL A 146 -11.08 10.17 7.72
CA VAL A 146 -9.96 10.19 8.67
C VAL A 146 -8.88 11.09 8.05
N SER A 147 -8.89 12.37 8.38
CA SER A 147 -7.73 13.25 8.21
C SER A 147 -6.50 12.50 8.71
N GLY A 148 -5.46 12.42 7.89
CA GLY A 148 -4.42 11.42 8.01
C GLY A 148 -3.71 11.40 9.37
N ASP A 149 -4.10 10.48 10.23
CA ASP A 149 -3.27 10.14 11.36
C ASP A 149 -2.18 9.16 10.90
N TYR A 150 -1.04 9.73 10.54
CA TYR A 150 0.20 9.13 10.97
C TYR A 150 0.26 9.30 12.50
N ILE A 151 -0.24 8.33 13.26
CA ILE A 151 0.03 8.28 14.71
C ILE A 151 1.45 7.73 14.86
N ALA A 152 2.44 8.61 14.74
CA ALA A 152 3.57 8.52 15.64
C ALA A 152 3.21 9.48 16.77
N GLU A 153 2.60 8.95 17.84
CA GLU A 153 2.54 9.70 19.08
C GLU A 153 4.00 9.90 19.53
N PRO A 154 4.51 11.15 19.54
CA PRO A 154 5.81 11.38 20.15
C PRO A 154 5.66 10.99 21.62
N ILE A 155 6.58 10.15 22.12
CA ILE A 155 6.67 9.91 23.55
C ILE A 155 6.74 11.27 24.26
N THR A 156 5.92 11.45 25.29
CA THR A 156 5.95 12.66 26.12
C THR A 156 7.31 12.80 26.79
N GLU A 157 7.64 14.00 27.26
CA GLU A 157 8.92 14.24 27.96
C GLU A 157 9.05 13.35 29.21
N ASP A 158 7.92 13.06 29.87
CA ASP A 158 7.86 12.17 31.02
C ASP A 158 8.04 10.69 30.64
N GLU A 159 7.41 10.22 29.56
CA GLU A 159 7.63 8.86 29.03
C GLU A 159 9.06 8.68 28.52
N SER A 160 9.64 9.72 27.92
CA SER A 160 11.04 9.74 27.49
C SER A 160 12.00 9.65 28.67
N LYS A 161 11.76 10.41 29.75
CA LYS A 161 12.54 10.32 31.00
C LYS A 161 12.42 8.96 31.67
N GLN A 162 11.24 8.32 31.61
CA GLN A 162 11.02 6.99 32.16
C GLN A 162 11.70 5.87 31.36
N LEU A 163 11.92 6.09 30.07
CA LEU A 163 12.68 5.18 29.20
C LEU A 163 14.18 5.50 29.18
N ALA A 164 14.57 6.73 29.54
CA ALA A 164 15.96 7.17 29.60
C ALA A 164 16.73 6.38 30.67
N GLY A 165 17.75 5.62 30.24
CA GLY A 165 18.57 4.79 31.12
C GLY A 165 18.19 3.29 31.13
N LEU A 166 17.05 2.92 30.57
CA LEU A 166 16.68 1.51 30.35
C LEU A 166 17.27 0.98 29.04
N LYS A 167 17.77 -0.25 29.05
CA LYS A 167 18.31 -0.92 27.84
C LYS A 167 17.71 -2.31 27.67
N GLY A 168 17.61 -2.76 26.42
CA GLY A 168 17.20 -4.13 26.09
C GLY A 168 15.78 -4.47 26.53
N GLU A 169 15.59 -5.65 27.12
CA GLU A 169 14.27 -6.16 27.50
C GLU A 169 13.54 -5.31 28.55
N LYS A 170 14.27 -4.63 29.43
CA LYS A 170 13.67 -3.74 30.43
C LYS A 170 13.01 -2.52 29.80
N ALA A 171 13.62 -1.96 28.74
CA ALA A 171 13.04 -0.86 27.98
C ALA A 171 11.79 -1.31 27.21
N LYS A 172 11.79 -2.52 26.64
CA LYS A 172 10.62 -3.07 25.93
C LYS A 172 9.45 -3.36 26.87
N ALA A 173 9.72 -3.93 28.04
CA ALA A 173 8.70 -4.19 29.04
C ALA A 173 8.06 -2.88 29.51
N LYS A 174 8.88 -1.84 29.75
CA LYS A 174 8.39 -0.53 30.18
C LYS A 174 7.63 0.21 29.08
N ALA A 175 8.10 0.16 27.82
CA ALA A 175 7.37 0.72 26.68
C ALA A 175 5.98 0.07 26.52
N LYS A 176 5.89 -1.25 26.69
CA LYS A 176 4.63 -1.99 26.65
C LYS A 176 3.68 -1.61 27.80
N GLU A 177 4.20 -1.34 28.99
CA GLU A 177 3.44 -0.85 30.15
C GLU A 177 2.87 0.56 29.90
N LEU A 178 3.62 1.40 29.19
CA LEU A 178 3.23 2.77 28.80
C LEU A 178 2.32 2.82 27.57
N GLY A 179 2.02 1.68 26.93
CA GLY A 179 1.16 1.62 25.74
C GLY A 179 1.83 2.08 24.44
N LEU A 180 3.17 2.17 24.42
CA LEU A 180 4.03 2.62 23.31
C LEU A 180 4.47 1.49 22.37
#